data_AF-A0A950Z767-F1
#
_entry.id   AF-A0A950Z767-F1
#
_cell.length_a   1.000
_cell.length_b   1.000
_cell.length_c   1.000
_cell.angle_alpha   90.00
_cell.angle_beta   90.00
_cell.angle_gamma   90.00
#
_symmetry.space_group_name_H-M   'P 1'
#
loop_
_entity.id
_entity.type
_entity.pdbx_description
1 polymer ?
#
loop_
_entity_poly.entity_id
_entity_poly.type
_entity_poly.pdbx_seq_one_letter_code
_entity_poly.pdbx_strand_id
1 'polypeptide(L)'
;FGIRKSEEVIGTNGNAYCARIERPHDVLRGFENTDWIAGAEYRVPIAAVDGPILTVVPGSVAYPPELSYPSPSHTNGPALVMRQKGRSRLIYIPGDVERTLWRSGHGDLSLLLRNCVRWVAGDEQPVRIDGPGLIEAFAWETDPGFAVHVLNYTNPAAHKGWIRSFPPIGSQTVALKVPDRRRVVRGELLRSETALPIQVSDNTVTFTIPRVVDYEIAALYAV
;
A
#
# COMPACT_ATOMS: atom_id res chain seq x y z
N PHE A 1 15.45 13.51 -13.49
CA PHE A 1 15.09 12.08 -13.45
C PHE A 1 14.88 11.43 -14.83
N GLY A 2 15.03 12.18 -15.95
CA GLY A 2 14.92 11.59 -17.29
C GLY A 2 13.51 11.21 -17.75
N ILE A 3 12.48 11.59 -16.99
CA ILE A 3 11.07 11.40 -17.35
C ILE A 3 10.61 12.62 -18.13
N ARG A 4 9.97 12.42 -19.29
CA ARG A 4 9.47 13.50 -20.16
C ARG A 4 8.04 13.17 -20.58
N LYS A 5 7.12 14.12 -20.42
CA LYS A 5 5.76 14.05 -21.00
C LYS A 5 5.90 13.90 -22.52
N SER A 6 5.17 12.96 -23.12
CA SER A 6 5.18 12.76 -24.58
C SER A 6 3.91 13.30 -25.24
N GLU A 7 2.78 13.25 -24.54
CA GLU A 7 1.46 13.62 -25.09
C GLU A 7 0.55 14.17 -23.97
N GLU A 8 -0.63 14.66 -24.34
CA GLU A 8 -1.66 15.10 -23.38
C GLU A 8 -2.25 13.95 -22.56
N VAL A 9 -2.93 14.30 -21.46
CA VAL A 9 -3.58 13.33 -20.57
C VAL A 9 -4.55 12.46 -21.36
N ILE A 10 -4.46 11.14 -21.14
CA ILE A 10 -5.38 10.15 -21.71
C ILE A 10 -6.25 9.61 -20.58
N GLY A 11 -7.57 9.75 -20.74
CA GLY A 11 -8.57 9.14 -19.86
C GLY A 11 -9.05 7.79 -20.40
N THR A 12 -10.23 7.37 -19.94
CA THR A 12 -10.89 6.14 -20.38
C THR A 12 -12.12 6.44 -21.25
N ASN A 13 -12.41 5.56 -22.22
CA ASN A 13 -13.67 5.55 -22.99
C ASN A 13 -14.54 4.32 -22.60
N GLY A 14 -14.46 3.92 -21.34
CA GLY A 14 -15.06 2.70 -20.81
C GLY A 14 -14.05 1.97 -19.94
N ASN A 15 -13.30 1.04 -20.53
CA ASN A 15 -12.27 0.29 -19.82
C ASN A 15 -10.97 1.09 -19.77
N ALA A 16 -10.42 1.23 -18.56
CA ALA A 16 -9.12 1.84 -18.35
C ALA A 16 -7.99 1.03 -19.01
N TYR A 17 -6.80 1.63 -19.07
CA TYR A 17 -5.61 0.91 -19.54
C TYR A 17 -5.22 -0.20 -18.55
N CYS A 18 -4.49 -1.21 -19.02
CA CYS A 18 -3.83 -2.20 -18.17
C CYS A 18 -2.31 -1.97 -18.16
N ALA A 19 -1.63 -2.40 -17.11
CA ALA A 19 -0.18 -2.39 -17.07
C ALA A 19 0.35 -3.81 -17.32
N ARG A 20 1.08 -4.00 -18.43
CA ARG A 20 1.78 -5.24 -18.75
C ARG A 20 3.11 -5.29 -18.01
N ILE A 21 3.38 -6.42 -17.39
CA ILE A 21 4.63 -6.77 -16.72
C ILE A 21 5.65 -7.15 -17.79
N GLU A 22 6.74 -6.38 -17.87
CA GLU A 22 7.83 -6.65 -18.81
C GLU A 22 8.95 -7.46 -18.16
N ARG A 23 9.08 -7.36 -16.83
CA ARG A 23 10.10 -8.11 -16.06
C ARG A 23 9.74 -8.22 -14.57
N PRO A 24 10.22 -9.26 -13.89
CA PRO A 24 10.08 -9.39 -12.44
C PRO A 24 10.73 -8.23 -11.68
N HIS A 25 10.09 -7.80 -10.59
CA HIS A 25 10.64 -6.82 -9.66
C HIS A 25 9.92 -6.93 -8.31
N ASP A 26 10.58 -6.53 -7.21
CA ASP A 26 10.00 -6.60 -5.86
C ASP A 26 8.66 -5.85 -5.70
N VAL A 27 8.45 -4.80 -6.50
CA VAL A 27 7.18 -4.05 -6.50
C VAL A 27 6.00 -4.87 -7.06
N LEU A 28 6.29 -5.96 -7.75
CA LEU A 28 5.29 -6.84 -8.37
C LEU A 28 4.98 -8.09 -7.52
N ARG A 29 5.48 -8.15 -6.28
CA ARG A 29 5.18 -9.26 -5.35
C ARG A 29 3.67 -9.40 -5.15
N GLY A 30 3.14 -10.60 -5.38
CA GLY A 30 1.71 -10.92 -5.36
C GLY A 30 1.03 -10.90 -6.74
N PHE A 31 1.76 -10.60 -7.83
CA PHE A 31 1.29 -10.68 -9.21
C PHE A 31 1.93 -11.82 -10.02
N GLU A 32 2.40 -12.88 -9.36
CA GLU A 32 3.21 -13.93 -9.99
C GLU A 32 2.42 -14.78 -11.03
N ASN A 33 1.09 -14.75 -10.99
CA ASN A 33 0.21 -15.58 -11.82
C ASN A 33 -0.47 -14.78 -12.96
N THR A 34 0.04 -13.61 -13.31
CA THR A 34 -0.48 -12.78 -14.40
C THR A 34 0.65 -12.03 -15.09
N ASP A 35 0.47 -11.73 -16.38
CA ASP A 35 1.34 -10.80 -17.09
C ASP A 35 0.80 -9.38 -17.07
N TRP A 36 -0.49 -9.18 -16.76
CA TRP A 36 -1.16 -7.88 -16.77
C TRP A 36 -1.79 -7.58 -15.41
N ILE A 37 -1.70 -6.32 -14.98
CA ILE A 37 -2.41 -5.79 -13.82
C ILE A 37 -3.29 -4.62 -14.24
N ALA A 38 -4.29 -4.29 -13.43
CA ALA A 38 -5.10 -3.09 -13.68
C ALA A 38 -4.26 -1.81 -13.74
N GLY A 39 -4.60 -0.91 -14.66
CA GLY A 39 -4.08 0.46 -14.71
C GLY A 39 -5.05 1.46 -14.08
N ALA A 40 -4.66 2.74 -14.11
CA ALA A 40 -5.49 3.85 -13.62
C ALA A 40 -6.46 4.37 -14.70
N GLU A 41 -7.50 5.11 -14.30
CA GLU A 41 -8.48 5.71 -15.23
C GLU A 41 -7.86 6.76 -16.15
N TYR A 42 -6.91 7.56 -15.62
CA TYR A 42 -6.23 8.63 -16.33
C TYR A 42 -4.73 8.44 -16.24
N ARG A 43 -4.01 8.82 -17.31
CA ARG A 43 -2.55 8.83 -17.32
C ARG A 43 -1.98 9.99 -18.13
N VAL A 44 -0.81 10.46 -17.72
CA VAL A 44 0.05 11.32 -18.54
C VAL A 44 1.00 10.43 -19.34
N PRO A 45 0.88 10.36 -20.68
CA PRO A 45 1.83 9.62 -21.50
C PRO A 45 3.24 10.21 -21.33
N ILE A 46 4.23 9.33 -21.14
CA ILE A 46 5.64 9.71 -21.02
C ILE A 46 6.48 8.96 -22.02
N ALA A 47 7.62 9.56 -22.40
CA ALA A 47 8.58 8.96 -23.30
C ALA A 47 9.08 7.60 -22.78
N ALA A 48 9.41 6.70 -23.71
CA ALA A 48 9.96 5.39 -23.40
C ALA A 48 11.21 5.49 -22.51
N VAL A 49 11.39 4.49 -21.66
CA VAL A 49 12.54 4.38 -20.75
C VAL A 49 13.22 3.04 -20.94
N ASP A 50 14.53 2.98 -20.70
CA ASP A 50 15.26 1.73 -20.73
C ASP A 50 14.79 0.79 -19.61
N GLY A 51 14.52 -0.47 -19.98
CA GLY A 51 14.10 -1.52 -19.05
C GLY A 51 12.84 -1.15 -18.26
N PRO A 52 11.67 -0.92 -18.90
CA PRO A 52 10.44 -0.71 -18.16
C PRO A 52 10.12 -1.95 -17.31
N ILE A 53 9.50 -1.74 -16.15
CA ILE A 53 8.95 -2.84 -15.33
C ILE A 53 7.49 -3.08 -15.70
N LEU A 54 6.77 -1.99 -15.93
CA LEU A 54 5.39 -1.98 -16.41
C LEU A 54 5.27 -1.09 -17.65
N THR A 55 4.57 -1.57 -18.67
CA THR A 55 4.18 -0.76 -19.84
C THR A 55 2.67 -0.71 -20.01
N VAL A 56 2.20 0.30 -20.71
CA VAL A 56 0.78 0.52 -20.96
C VAL A 56 0.27 -0.45 -22.02
N VAL A 57 -0.83 -1.11 -21.71
CA VAL A 57 -1.75 -1.72 -22.66
C VAL A 57 -2.97 -0.80 -22.73
N PRO A 58 -3.24 -0.14 -23.87
CA PRO A 58 -4.32 0.84 -24.00
C PRO A 58 -5.67 0.33 -23.53
N GLY A 59 -6.47 1.24 -22.98
CA GLY A 59 -7.86 0.95 -22.65
C GLY A 59 -8.68 0.66 -23.90
N SER A 60 -9.83 0.02 -23.70
CA SER A 60 -10.79 -0.29 -24.75
C SER A 60 -12.14 0.36 -24.46
N VAL A 61 -13.03 0.33 -25.45
CA VAL A 61 -14.43 0.63 -25.17
C VAL A 61 -15.02 -0.40 -24.20
N ALA A 62 -16.02 -0.01 -23.42
CA ALA A 62 -16.80 -0.96 -22.61
C ALA A 62 -17.89 -1.67 -23.44
N TYR A 63 -18.35 -1.02 -24.51
CA TYR A 63 -19.38 -1.51 -25.41
C TYR A 63 -19.13 -0.97 -26.83
N PRO A 64 -19.40 -1.74 -27.90
CA PRO A 64 -19.94 -3.10 -27.90
C PRO A 64 -18.88 -4.16 -27.52
N PRO A 65 -19.25 -5.31 -26.92
CA PRO A 65 -18.29 -6.30 -26.40
C PRO A 65 -17.32 -6.82 -27.46
N GLU A 66 -17.73 -6.85 -28.73
CA GLU A 66 -16.91 -7.25 -29.88
C GLU A 66 -15.72 -6.33 -30.10
N LEU A 67 -15.68 -5.14 -29.48
CA LEU A 67 -14.58 -4.17 -29.52
C LEU A 67 -13.94 -3.95 -28.13
N SER A 68 -14.39 -4.67 -27.09
CA SER A 68 -13.92 -4.53 -25.71
C SER A 68 -12.65 -5.34 -25.45
N TYR A 69 -11.64 -5.18 -26.32
CA TYR A 69 -10.32 -5.79 -26.17
C TYR A 69 -9.22 -4.75 -26.45
N PRO A 70 -8.06 -4.82 -25.78
CA PRO A 70 -6.97 -3.90 -26.05
C PRO A 70 -6.36 -4.10 -27.44
N SER A 71 -6.21 -3.02 -28.19
CA SER A 71 -5.49 -3.00 -29.47
C SER A 71 -4.70 -1.69 -29.60
N PRO A 72 -3.35 -1.73 -29.63
CA PRO A 72 -2.48 -2.90 -29.52
C PRO A 72 -2.47 -3.51 -28.09
N SER A 73 -2.02 -4.76 -27.96
CA SER A 73 -1.87 -5.46 -26.67
C SER A 73 -0.53 -5.20 -25.96
N HIS A 74 0.35 -4.38 -26.56
CA HIS A 74 1.64 -3.98 -26.00
C HIS A 74 2.06 -2.62 -26.59
N THR A 75 2.62 -1.74 -25.75
CA THR A 75 3.23 -0.49 -26.16
C THR A 75 4.54 -0.26 -25.39
N ASN A 76 5.38 0.65 -25.89
CA ASN A 76 6.63 1.03 -25.20
C ASN A 76 6.42 2.13 -24.13
N GLY A 77 5.19 2.59 -23.93
CA GLY A 77 4.88 3.64 -22.97
C GLY A 77 4.95 3.07 -21.54
N PRO A 78 5.81 3.56 -20.65
CA PRO A 78 5.92 3.01 -19.32
C PRO A 78 4.69 3.38 -18.46
N ALA A 79 4.14 2.40 -17.76
CA ALA A 79 3.08 2.59 -16.77
C ALA A 79 3.63 2.84 -15.35
N LEU A 80 4.94 2.61 -15.16
CA LEU A 80 5.65 2.88 -13.92
C LEU A 80 7.15 3.04 -14.22
N VAL A 81 7.78 4.09 -13.70
CA VAL A 81 9.22 4.35 -13.84
C VAL A 81 9.88 4.27 -12.48
N MET A 82 10.94 3.45 -12.39
CA MET A 82 11.75 3.30 -11.18
C MET A 82 13.17 3.75 -11.42
N ARG A 83 13.78 4.36 -10.41
CA ARG A 83 15.20 4.70 -10.39
C ARG A 83 15.75 4.45 -8.99
N GLN A 84 16.95 3.89 -8.93
CA GLN A 84 17.71 3.75 -7.69
C GLN A 84 19.14 4.25 -7.93
N LYS A 85 19.61 5.16 -7.08
CA LYS A 85 21.00 5.64 -7.08
C LYS A 85 21.53 5.62 -5.65
N GLY A 86 22.37 4.63 -5.35
CA GLY A 86 22.78 4.36 -3.97
C GLY A 86 21.57 4.04 -3.09
N ARG A 87 21.38 4.82 -2.03
CA ARG A 87 20.23 4.73 -1.10
C ARG A 87 18.97 5.46 -1.60
N SER A 88 19.09 6.34 -2.59
CA SER A 88 17.94 7.09 -3.11
C SER A 88 17.10 6.19 -4.02
N ARG A 89 15.80 6.11 -3.72
CA ARG A 89 14.80 5.36 -4.47
C ARG A 89 13.72 6.30 -4.95
N LEU A 90 13.33 6.17 -6.22
CA LEU A 90 12.26 6.95 -6.83
C LEU A 90 11.34 6.03 -7.61
N ILE A 91 10.04 6.27 -7.44
CA ILE A 91 8.97 5.72 -8.28
C ILE A 91 8.18 6.90 -8.85
N TYR A 92 7.93 6.88 -10.15
CA TYR A 92 6.99 7.76 -10.81
C TYR A 92 5.92 6.91 -11.50
N ILE A 93 4.67 7.17 -11.13
CA ILE A 93 3.50 6.52 -11.72
C ILE A 93 2.76 7.58 -12.55
N PRO A 94 2.76 7.50 -13.88
CA PRO A 94 2.07 8.46 -14.74
C PRO A 94 0.55 8.41 -14.65
N GLY A 95 -0.01 7.35 -14.06
CA GLY A 95 -1.46 7.17 -13.86
C GLY A 95 -1.98 7.71 -12.53
N ASP A 96 -3.25 8.09 -12.47
CA ASP A 96 -3.95 8.51 -11.24
C ASP A 96 -4.33 7.31 -10.34
N VAL A 97 -3.35 6.45 -10.03
CA VAL A 97 -3.55 5.16 -9.34
C VAL A 97 -4.25 5.32 -8.00
N GLU A 98 -3.89 6.32 -7.20
CA GLU A 98 -4.51 6.57 -5.89
C GLU A 98 -5.98 6.95 -6.03
N ARG A 99 -6.32 7.93 -6.88
CA ARG A 99 -7.71 8.32 -7.17
C ARG A 99 -8.52 7.15 -7.72
N THR A 100 -7.94 6.39 -8.66
CA THR A 100 -8.61 5.23 -9.25
C THR A 100 -8.86 4.14 -8.21
N LEU A 101 -7.87 3.84 -7.36
CA LEU A 101 -8.02 2.93 -6.22
C LEU A 101 -9.14 3.40 -5.28
N TRP A 102 -9.15 4.67 -4.89
CA TRP A 102 -10.16 5.23 -3.99
C TRP A 102 -11.58 5.08 -4.54
N ARG A 103 -11.76 5.30 -5.85
CA ARG A 103 -13.08 5.21 -6.51
C ARG A 103 -13.54 3.78 -6.77
N SER A 104 -12.62 2.89 -7.13
CA SER A 104 -12.95 1.54 -7.60
C SER A 104 -12.82 0.45 -6.54
N GLY A 105 -11.98 0.67 -5.51
CA GLY A 105 -11.57 -0.37 -4.57
C GLY A 105 -10.71 -1.48 -5.19
N HIS A 106 -10.09 -1.25 -6.36
CA HIS A 106 -9.40 -2.30 -7.11
C HIS A 106 -8.17 -2.85 -6.36
N GLY A 107 -8.16 -4.17 -6.11
CA GLY A 107 -7.12 -4.86 -5.33
C GLY A 107 -5.71 -4.71 -5.91
N ASP A 108 -5.56 -4.86 -7.24
CA ASP A 108 -4.26 -4.69 -7.91
C ASP A 108 -3.63 -3.32 -7.66
N LEU A 109 -4.42 -2.25 -7.76
CA LEU A 109 -3.91 -0.89 -7.55
C LEU A 109 -3.47 -0.68 -6.10
N SER A 110 -4.23 -1.23 -5.15
CA SER A 110 -3.87 -1.23 -3.72
C SER A 110 -2.57 -1.99 -3.48
N LEU A 111 -2.44 -3.19 -4.03
CA LEU A 111 -1.26 -4.03 -3.88
C LEU A 111 -0.02 -3.37 -4.50
N LEU A 112 -0.13 -2.85 -5.72
CA LEU A 112 0.94 -2.13 -6.41
C LEU A 112 1.40 -0.93 -5.59
N LEU A 113 0.47 -0.10 -5.12
CA LEU A 113 0.79 1.09 -4.32
C LEU A 113 1.49 0.71 -3.01
N ARG A 114 0.99 -0.30 -2.30
CA ARG A 114 1.61 -0.83 -1.07
C ARG A 114 3.03 -1.31 -1.31
N ASN A 115 3.25 -2.06 -2.39
CA ASN A 115 4.57 -2.57 -2.73
C ASN A 115 5.52 -1.44 -3.16
N CYS A 116 5.03 -0.43 -3.87
CA CYS A 116 5.79 0.76 -4.23
C CYS A 116 6.25 1.54 -2.98
N VAL A 117 5.34 1.81 -2.04
CA VAL A 117 5.67 2.50 -0.78
C VAL A 117 6.70 1.70 0.01
N ARG A 118 6.52 0.38 0.16
CA ARG A 118 7.49 -0.50 0.83
C ARG A 118 8.85 -0.49 0.15
N TRP A 119 8.89 -0.54 -1.18
CA TRP A 119 10.14 -0.50 -1.92
C TRP A 119 10.84 0.84 -1.74
N VAL A 120 10.12 1.98 -1.77
CA VAL A 120 10.72 3.30 -1.52
C VAL A 120 11.24 3.39 -0.08
N ALA A 121 10.48 2.91 0.91
CA ALA A 121 10.84 2.96 2.33
C ALA A 121 12.00 2.02 2.72
N GLY A 122 12.19 0.91 2.00
CA GLY A 122 13.22 -0.08 2.34
C GLY A 122 13.06 -0.65 3.74
N ASP A 123 14.16 -0.72 4.49
CA ASP A 123 14.19 -1.30 5.84
C ASP A 123 13.76 -0.31 6.94
N GLU A 124 13.32 0.90 6.56
CA GLU A 124 13.04 2.01 7.48
C GLU A 124 11.63 1.98 8.08
N GLN A 125 10.85 0.91 7.89
CA GLN A 125 9.52 0.78 8.51
C GLN A 125 9.65 0.48 10.02
N PRO A 126 9.25 1.41 10.92
CA PRO A 126 9.41 1.23 12.37
C PRO A 126 8.33 0.33 12.96
N VAL A 127 7.15 0.25 12.32
CA VAL A 127 6.03 -0.57 12.77
C VAL A 127 5.47 -1.40 11.65
N ARG A 128 5.33 -2.70 11.92
CA ARG A 128 4.63 -3.65 11.06
C ARG A 128 3.44 -4.22 11.83
N ILE A 129 2.27 -4.21 11.19
CA ILE A 129 1.05 -4.82 11.72
C ILE A 129 0.55 -5.83 10.69
N ASP A 130 0.45 -7.09 11.10
CA ASP A 130 -0.12 -8.17 10.29
C ASP A 130 -1.39 -8.68 10.98
N GLY A 131 -2.51 -8.59 10.27
CA GLY A 131 -3.81 -9.01 10.76
C GLY A 131 -4.92 -8.75 9.75
N PRO A 132 -6.15 -9.24 10.00
CA PRO A 132 -7.29 -9.00 9.14
C PRO A 132 -7.80 -7.56 9.28
N GLY A 133 -8.47 -7.08 8.23
CA GLY A 133 -9.20 -5.81 8.24
C GLY A 133 -8.51 -4.69 7.46
N LEU A 134 -9.27 -3.63 7.22
CA LEU A 134 -8.76 -2.34 6.78
C LEU A 134 -8.43 -1.53 8.02
N ILE A 135 -7.14 -1.36 8.32
CA ILE A 135 -6.69 -0.61 9.49
C ILE A 135 -5.90 0.63 9.09
N GLU A 136 -5.99 1.65 9.93
CA GLU A 136 -5.02 2.74 9.97
C GLU A 136 -4.19 2.61 11.24
N ALA A 137 -2.90 2.88 11.12
CA ALA A 137 -1.97 2.73 12.22
C ALA A 137 -1.11 3.98 12.39
N PHE A 138 -0.99 4.43 13.64
CA PHE A 138 -0.08 5.49 14.03
C PHE A 138 0.86 4.95 15.10
N ALA A 139 2.13 5.31 15.00
CA ALA A 139 3.11 4.95 16.02
C ALA A 139 3.98 6.16 16.32
N TRP A 140 4.20 6.42 17.60
CA TRP A 140 5.06 7.52 18.03
C TRP A 140 5.73 7.21 19.37
N GLU A 141 6.85 7.88 19.59
CA GLU A 141 7.52 7.93 20.90
C GLU A 141 6.81 8.94 21.80
N THR A 142 6.66 8.59 23.06
CA THR A 142 6.07 9.41 24.13
C THR A 142 7.09 9.54 25.27
N ASP A 143 6.86 10.48 26.19
CA ASP A 143 7.68 10.62 27.40
C ASP A 143 7.87 9.27 28.13
N PRO A 144 6.80 8.50 28.45
CA PRO A 144 6.95 7.21 29.13
C PRO A 144 7.43 6.06 28.23
N GLY A 145 7.45 6.20 26.90
CA GLY A 145 7.74 5.08 26.01
C GLY A 145 7.24 5.25 24.59
N PHE A 146 6.35 4.37 24.14
CA PHE A 146 5.80 4.35 22.79
C PHE A 146 4.29 4.09 22.83
N ALA A 147 3.58 4.56 21.81
CA ALA A 147 2.19 4.24 21.60
C ALA A 147 1.99 3.75 20.16
N VAL A 148 1.24 2.66 19.98
CA VAL A 148 0.76 2.19 18.68
C VAL A 148 -0.76 2.23 18.67
N HIS A 149 -1.32 3.13 17.88
CA HIS A 149 -2.74 3.27 17.65
C HIS A 149 -3.15 2.38 16.48
N VAL A 150 -4.23 1.61 16.65
CA VAL A 150 -4.81 0.78 15.60
C VAL A 150 -6.29 1.13 15.47
N LEU A 151 -6.67 1.73 14.35
CA LEU A 151 -8.04 2.10 14.05
C LEU A 151 -8.62 1.10 13.04
N ASN A 152 -9.84 0.64 13.28
CA ASN A 152 -10.52 -0.29 12.40
C ASN A 152 -11.49 0.44 11.46
N TYR A 153 -11.10 0.53 10.18
CA TYR A 153 -11.93 1.04 9.09
C TYR A 153 -12.67 -0.07 8.33
N THR A 154 -12.64 -1.31 8.82
CA THR A 154 -13.35 -2.44 8.19
C THR A 154 -14.84 -2.18 8.20
N ASN A 155 -15.38 -1.82 7.03
CA ASN A 155 -16.78 -1.51 6.85
C ASN A 155 -17.17 -1.80 5.39
N PRO A 156 -18.34 -2.42 5.11
CA PRO A 156 -18.86 -2.55 3.75
C PRO A 156 -18.94 -1.24 2.96
N ALA A 157 -19.01 -0.11 3.67
CA ALA A 157 -19.06 1.24 3.14
C ALA A 157 -17.81 2.06 3.48
N ALA A 158 -16.63 1.43 3.65
CA ALA A 158 -15.39 2.12 4.08
C ALA A 158 -15.02 3.35 3.21
N HIS A 159 -15.27 3.29 1.90
CA HIS A 159 -15.04 4.42 0.97
C HIS A 159 -16.20 5.43 0.92
N LYS A 160 -17.18 5.31 1.81
CA LYS A 160 -18.29 6.26 2.01
C LYS A 160 -18.14 6.90 3.39
N GLY A 161 -18.57 8.16 3.52
CA GLY A 161 -18.38 8.92 4.76
C GLY A 161 -19.23 8.50 5.97
N TRP A 162 -20.13 7.52 5.83
CA TRP A 162 -21.05 7.13 6.91
C TRP A 162 -20.73 5.76 7.48
N ILE A 163 -20.31 5.74 8.75
CA ILE A 163 -20.12 4.52 9.54
C ILE A 163 -21.37 4.28 10.39
N ARG A 164 -22.00 3.11 10.21
CA ARG A 164 -23.20 2.71 10.97
C ARG A 164 -22.89 1.78 12.14
N SER A 165 -21.81 1.01 12.03
CA SER A 165 -21.36 0.07 13.05
C SER A 165 -19.88 -0.27 12.82
N PHE A 166 -19.25 -0.83 13.85
CA PHE A 166 -17.86 -1.27 13.84
C PHE A 166 -17.80 -2.80 14.00
N PRO A 167 -17.81 -3.56 12.89
CA PRO A 167 -17.61 -5.00 12.98
C PRO A 167 -16.18 -5.26 13.49
N PRO A 168 -16.01 -6.03 14.59
CA PRO A 168 -14.70 -6.25 15.16
C PRO A 168 -13.80 -7.06 14.22
N ILE A 169 -12.52 -6.69 14.18
CA ILE A 169 -11.48 -7.46 13.52
C ILE A 169 -10.71 -8.31 14.54
N GLY A 170 -10.19 -9.43 14.05
CA GLY A 170 -9.41 -10.37 14.85
C GLY A 170 -8.03 -9.86 15.22
N SER A 171 -7.17 -10.81 15.63
CA SER A 171 -5.84 -10.53 16.16
C SER A 171 -4.95 -9.75 15.19
N GLN A 172 -4.30 -8.71 15.69
CA GLN A 172 -3.30 -7.92 14.99
C GLN A 172 -1.93 -8.18 15.63
N THR A 173 -1.01 -8.80 14.90
CA THR A 173 0.37 -9.02 15.34
C THR A 173 1.18 -7.79 15.00
N VAL A 174 1.78 -7.17 16.00
CA VAL A 174 2.54 -5.93 15.86
C VAL A 174 4.01 -6.20 16.15
N ALA A 175 4.89 -5.71 15.27
CA ALA A 175 6.32 -5.61 15.49
C ALA A 175 6.74 -4.13 15.42
N LEU A 176 7.26 -3.62 16.53
CA LEU A 176 7.76 -2.25 16.68
C LEU A 176 9.27 -2.28 16.86
N LYS A 177 10.01 -1.57 15.99
CA LYS A 177 11.43 -1.28 16.17
C LYS A 177 11.59 -0.16 17.20
N VAL A 178 12.37 -0.44 18.24
CA VAL A 178 12.69 0.49 19.32
C VAL A 178 14.14 0.96 19.14
N PRO A 179 14.46 2.26 19.33
CA PRO A 179 15.84 2.74 19.26
C PRO A 179 16.76 2.06 20.28
N ASP A 180 18.05 1.90 19.96
CA ASP A 180 19.07 1.18 20.76
C ASP A 180 19.15 1.59 22.26
N ARG A 181 18.69 2.80 22.59
CA ARG A 181 18.80 3.39 23.93
C ARG A 181 17.52 3.32 24.77
N ARG A 182 16.45 2.69 24.26
CA ARG A 182 15.17 2.55 24.96
C ARG A 182 14.90 1.07 25.14
N ARG A 183 14.53 0.65 26.36
CA ARG A 183 14.12 -0.73 26.62
C ARG A 183 12.69 -0.76 27.12
N VAL A 184 11.79 -1.37 26.33
CA VAL A 184 10.40 -1.58 26.75
C VAL A 184 10.36 -2.64 27.85
N VAL A 185 9.70 -2.32 28.97
CA VAL A 185 9.60 -3.16 30.17
C VAL A 185 8.17 -3.60 30.48
N ARG A 186 7.17 -2.90 29.95
CA ARG A 186 5.76 -3.19 30.18
C ARG A 186 4.93 -2.74 28.98
N GLY A 187 3.88 -3.50 28.67
CA GLY A 187 2.84 -3.10 27.74
C GLY A 187 1.45 -3.14 28.38
N GLU A 188 0.54 -2.31 27.88
CA GLU A 188 -0.89 -2.42 28.14
C GLU A 188 -1.72 -1.94 26.95
N LEU A 189 -2.95 -2.43 26.87
CA LEU A 189 -3.96 -1.96 25.94
C LEU A 189 -4.86 -0.95 26.65
N LEU A 190 -4.88 0.30 26.19
CA LEU A 190 -5.56 1.38 26.89
C LEU A 190 -7.07 1.37 26.69
N ARG A 191 -7.58 0.94 25.52
CA ARG A 191 -9.02 0.92 25.26
C ARG A 191 -9.69 -0.26 25.95
N SER A 192 -9.04 -1.42 25.95
CA SER A 192 -9.54 -2.62 26.63
C SER A 192 -9.14 -2.71 28.11
N GLU A 193 -8.23 -1.85 28.58
CA GLU A 193 -7.70 -1.83 29.96
C GLU A 193 -7.08 -3.17 30.37
N THR A 194 -6.35 -3.81 29.44
CA THR A 194 -5.74 -5.11 29.66
C THR A 194 -4.22 -5.07 29.63
N ALA A 195 -3.57 -5.91 30.44
CA ALA A 195 -2.14 -6.10 30.35
C ALA A 195 -1.78 -6.71 28.99
N LEU A 196 -0.72 -6.19 28.37
CA LEU A 196 -0.25 -6.63 27.05
C LEU A 196 1.05 -7.41 27.21
N PRO A 197 1.04 -8.74 27.00
CA PRO A 197 2.27 -9.51 26.91
C PRO A 197 3.12 -9.01 25.74
N ILE A 198 4.40 -8.77 26.01
CA ILE A 198 5.37 -8.30 25.01
C ILE A 198 6.52 -9.29 24.93
N GLN A 199 7.04 -9.51 23.73
CA GLN A 199 8.30 -10.20 23.48
C GLN A 199 9.32 -9.19 22.97
N VAL A 200 10.52 -9.18 23.55
CA VAL A 200 11.61 -8.30 23.13
C VAL A 200 12.72 -9.18 22.56
N SER A 201 13.07 -8.96 21.31
CA SER A 201 14.22 -9.59 20.64
C SER A 201 15.02 -8.53 19.91
N ASP A 202 16.30 -8.42 20.24
CA ASP A 202 17.16 -7.33 19.79
C ASP A 202 16.50 -5.97 20.07
N ASN A 203 16.23 -5.20 19.02
CA ASN A 203 15.57 -3.90 19.08
C ASN A 203 14.09 -3.97 18.63
N THR A 204 13.50 -5.16 18.58
CA THR A 204 12.12 -5.34 18.13
C THR A 204 11.24 -5.82 19.27
N VAL A 205 10.18 -5.06 19.54
CA VAL A 205 9.12 -5.44 20.47
C VAL A 205 7.97 -6.00 19.66
N THR A 206 7.62 -7.25 19.93
CA THR A 206 6.49 -7.94 19.29
C THR A 206 5.39 -8.14 20.31
N PHE A 207 4.15 -7.98 19.89
CA PHE A 207 2.96 -8.20 20.71
C PHE A 207 1.74 -8.44 19.84
N THR A 208 0.65 -8.91 20.45
CA THR A 208 -0.61 -9.16 19.74
C THR A 208 -1.74 -8.39 20.39
N ILE A 209 -2.43 -7.57 19.59
CA ILE A 209 -3.72 -6.99 19.96
C ILE A 209 -4.79 -8.02 19.57
N PRO A 210 -5.48 -8.67 20.52
CA PRO A 210 -6.32 -9.83 20.21
C PRO A 210 -7.57 -9.48 19.40
N ARG A 211 -8.08 -8.26 19.54
CA ARG A 211 -9.32 -7.79 18.92
C ARG A 211 -9.33 -6.28 18.84
N VAL A 212 -9.80 -5.72 17.73
CA VAL A 212 -10.04 -4.27 17.58
C VAL A 212 -11.48 -4.07 17.12
N VAL A 213 -12.24 -3.24 17.85
CA VAL A 213 -13.63 -2.92 17.48
C VAL A 213 -13.66 -1.69 16.59
N ASP A 214 -13.50 -0.51 17.18
CA ASP A 214 -13.37 0.79 16.53
C ASP A 214 -11.92 1.28 16.58
N TYR A 215 -11.29 1.18 17.74
CA TYR A 215 -9.87 1.48 17.92
C TYR A 215 -9.27 0.73 19.12
N GLU A 216 -7.94 0.64 19.17
CA GLU A 216 -7.17 0.21 20.33
C GLU A 216 -5.82 0.94 20.36
N ILE A 217 -5.23 1.09 21.54
CA ILE A 217 -3.92 1.70 21.73
C ILE A 217 -3.05 0.75 22.55
N ALA A 218 -1.96 0.27 21.96
CA ALA A 218 -0.91 -0.42 22.70
C ALA A 218 0.09 0.61 23.24
N ALA A 219 0.05 0.84 24.56
CA ALA A 219 1.03 1.64 25.26
C ALA A 219 2.19 0.75 25.74
N LEU A 220 3.42 1.17 25.43
CA LEU A 220 4.63 0.45 25.74
C LEU A 220 5.53 1.34 26.58
N TYR A 221 5.76 0.99 27.83
CA TYR A 221 6.58 1.77 28.76
C TYR A 221 8.05 1.38 28.62
N ALA A 222 8.92 2.36 28.44
CA ALA A 222 10.35 2.14 28.22
C ALA A 222 11.23 2.94 29.19
N VAL A 223 12.32 2.29 29.63
CA VAL A 223 13.41 2.88 30.43
C VAL A 223 14.67 3.08 29.60
#